data_AF-A0A835YQZ4-F1
#
_entry.id   AF-A0A835YQZ4-F1
#
_cell.length_a   1.000
_cell.length_b   1.000
_cell.length_c   1.000
_cell.angle_alpha   90.00
_cell.angle_beta   90.00
_cell.angle_gamma   90.00
#
_symmetry.space_group_name_H-M   'P 1'
#
loop_
_entity.id
_entity.type
_entity.pdbx_description
1 polymer ?
#
loop_
_entity_poly.entity_id
_entity_poly.type
_entity_poly.pdbx_seq_one_letter_code
_entity_poly.pdbx_strand_id
1 'polypeptide(L)' 'VPAQVSYAPTAIAAVATHGHSYQPCLLQLPCRCAACGETAWGALGLSRVCICLTCGVRVHRQCARSAAVPRCAARAEF' A
#
# COMPACT_ATOMS: atom_id res chain seq x y z
N VAL A 1 -17.16 8.09 -9.39
CA VAL A 1 -15.88 8.71 -9.84
C VAL A 1 -14.74 7.83 -9.35
N PRO A 2 -14.08 7.01 -10.20
CA PRO A 2 -12.95 6.21 -9.73
C PRO A 2 -11.76 7.16 -9.47
N ALA A 3 -11.20 7.06 -8.26
CA ALA A 3 -10.05 7.86 -7.84
C ALA A 3 -8.90 7.69 -8.85
N GLN A 4 -8.40 8.81 -9.38
CA GLN A 4 -7.31 8.84 -10.35
C GLN A 4 -6.03 8.33 -9.66
N VAL A 5 -5.65 7.09 -9.96
CA VAL A 5 -4.43 6.46 -9.44
C VAL A 5 -3.27 6.86 -10.36
N SER A 6 -2.48 7.85 -9.97
CA SER A 6 -1.26 8.20 -10.70
C SER A 6 -0.13 7.24 -10.32
N TYR A 7 0.19 6.34 -11.25
CA TYR A 7 1.26 5.36 -11.12
C TYR A 7 2.61 6.02 -11.41
N ALA A 8 3.42 6.28 -10.38
CA ALA A 8 4.81 6.68 -10.56
C ALA A 8 5.71 5.43 -10.47
N PRO A 9 6.41 5.03 -11.55
CA PRO A 9 7.25 3.83 -11.55
C PRO A 9 8.59 4.12 -10.87
N THR A 10 8.57 4.41 -9.57
CA THR A 10 9.79 4.25 -8.77
C THR A 10 9.77 2.82 -8.24
N ALA A 11 10.54 1.95 -8.90
CA ALA A 11 10.79 0.57 -8.53
C ALA A 11 11.39 0.51 -7.12
N ILE A 12 10.55 0.64 -6.10
CA ILE A 12 10.85 0.06 -4.81
C ILE A 12 10.70 -1.43 -5.06
N ALA A 13 11.83 -2.09 -5.31
CA ALA A 13 11.95 -3.53 -5.48
C ALA A 13 10.89 -4.20 -4.60
N ALA A 14 9.97 -4.94 -5.22
CA ALA A 14 8.83 -5.56 -4.57
C ALA A 14 9.33 -6.19 -3.27
N VAL A 15 9.11 -5.50 -2.15
CA VAL A 15 9.47 -6.01 -0.85
C VAL A 15 8.40 -7.05 -0.62
N ALA A 16 8.70 -8.28 -1.03
CA ALA A 16 7.83 -9.43 -0.92
C ALA A 16 7.79 -9.88 0.54
N THR A 17 7.29 -9.01 1.41
CA THR A 17 6.98 -9.34 2.79
C THR A 17 5.62 -10.01 2.80
N HIS A 18 5.58 -11.23 3.33
CA HIS A 18 4.34 -12.01 3.51
C HIS A 18 3.54 -12.29 2.22
N GLY A 19 4.20 -12.24 1.05
CA GLY A 19 3.59 -12.55 -0.26
C GLY A 19 2.90 -11.37 -0.93
N HIS A 20 3.13 -10.13 -0.49
CA HIS A 20 2.54 -8.93 -1.09
C HIS A 20 3.44 -8.33 -2.18
N SER A 21 2.83 -7.85 -3.27
CA SER A 21 3.52 -7.07 -4.31
C SER A 21 3.09 -5.60 -4.20
N TYR A 22 3.83 -4.83 -3.41
CA TYR A 22 3.51 -3.43 -3.12
C TYR A 22 4.00 -2.47 -4.21
N GLN A 23 3.14 -1.56 -4.61
CA GLN A 23 3.45 -0.45 -5.49
C GLN A 23 3.23 0.89 -4.77
N PRO A 24 4.21 1.82 -4.77
CA PRO A 24 4.02 3.15 -4.21
C PRO A 24 2.99 3.94 -5.02
N CYS A 25 2.06 4.58 -4.32
CA CYS A 25 0.97 5.35 -4.90
C CYS A 25 0.75 6.65 -4.10
N LEU A 26 0.36 7.71 -4.82
CA LEU A 26 -0.17 8.94 -4.24
C LEU A 26 -1.68 8.95 -4.43
N LEU A 27 -2.42 9.15 -3.34
CA LEU A 27 -3.88 9.20 -3.33
C LEU A 27 -4.33 10.60 -2.97
N GLN A 28 -5.32 11.14 -3.68
CA GLN A 28 -5.91 12.45 -3.39
C GLN A 28 -6.89 12.44 -2.20
N LEU A 29 -7.04 11.28 -1.56
CA LEU A 29 -7.96 11.06 -0.45
C LEU A 29 -7.20 10.45 0.74
N PRO A 30 -7.55 10.84 1.98
CA PRO A 30 -6.97 10.24 3.18
C PRO A 30 -7.19 8.73 3.16
N CYS A 31 -6.10 7.97 3.33
CA CYS A 31 -6.14 6.52 3.46
C CYS A 31 -5.60 6.08 4.80
N ARG A 32 -6.27 5.13 5.46
CA ARG A 32 -5.75 4.47 6.65
C ARG A 32 -4.80 3.35 6.26
N CYS A 33 -3.70 3.24 6.99
CA CYS A 33 -2.76 2.15 6.88
C CYS A 33 -3.32 0.91 7.57
N ALA A 34 -3.36 -0.22 6.87
CA ALA A 34 -3.83 -1.49 7.43
C ALA A 34 -2.91 -2.06 8.53
N ALA A 35 -1.66 -1.62 8.60
CA ALA A 35 -0.68 -2.14 9.57
C ALA A 35 -0.73 -1.42 10.93
N CYS A 36 -0.80 -0.08 10.93
CA CYS A 36 -0.79 0.73 12.16
C CYS A 36 -2.13 1.43 12.45
N GLY A 37 -3.08 1.39 11.53
CA GLY A 37 -4.39 2.04 11.66
C GLY A 37 -4.37 3.56 11.44
N GLU A 38 -3.19 4.19 11.37
CA GLU A 38 -3.04 5.63 11.20
C GLU A 38 -3.25 6.08 9.76
N THR A 39 -3.63 7.34 9.59
CA THR A 39 -3.81 7.97 8.28
C THR A 39 -2.47 8.20 7.60
N ALA A 40 -2.31 7.67 6.39
CA ALA A 40 -1.17 7.92 5.53
C ALA A 40 -1.31 9.27 4.84
N TRP A 41 -1.13 10.35 5.59
CA TRP A 41 -1.05 11.71 5.05
C TRP A 41 0.37 12.01 4.55
N GLY A 42 0.47 12.60 3.37
CA GLY A 42 1.72 13.17 2.86
C GLY A 42 1.62 14.69 2.75
N ALA A 43 2.73 15.34 2.44
CA ALA A 43 2.75 16.76 2.13
C ALA A 43 1.90 17.06 0.88
N LEU A 44 1.33 18.27 0.80
CA LEU A 44 0.49 18.76 -0.31
C LEU A 44 -0.91 18.11 -0.43
N GLY A 45 -1.47 17.57 0.65
CA GLY A 45 -2.82 17.00 0.64
C GLY A 45 -2.93 15.65 -0.10
N LEU A 46 -1.79 15.03 -0.42
CA LEU A 46 -1.73 13.73 -1.07
C LEU A 46 -1.28 12.67 -0.08
N SER A 47 -2.06 11.60 0.03
CA SER A 47 -1.73 10.42 0.83
C SER A 47 -0.67 9.56 0.14
N ARG A 48 0.48 9.35 0.79
CA ARG A 48 1.57 8.52 0.26
C ARG A 48 1.52 7.12 0.87
N VAL A 49 1.12 6.15 0.06
CA VAL A 49 0.95 4.75 0.48
C VAL A 49 1.67 3.78 -0.46
N CYS A 50 1.83 2.55 0.00
CA CYS A 50 2.12 1.37 -0.78
C CYS A 50 0.82 0.57 -0.91
N ILE A 51 0.43 0.23 -2.13
CA ILE A 51 -0.77 -0.56 -2.42
C ILE A 51 -0.31 -1.92 -2.96
N CYS A 52 -0.77 -3.00 -2.36
CA CYS A 52 -0.53 -4.33 -2.91
C CYS A 52 -1.37 -4.50 -4.18
N LEU A 53 -0.74 -4.79 -5.32
CA LEU A 53 -1.43 -4.97 -6.59
C LEU A 53 -2.29 -6.24 -6.61
N THR A 54 -2.06 -7.17 -5.68
CA THR A 54 -2.74 -8.47 -5.64
C THR A 54 -4.01 -8.45 -4.78
N CYS A 55 -3.92 -7.95 -3.54
CA CYS A 55 -5.06 -7.89 -2.62
C CYS A 55 -5.60 -6.47 -2.37
N GLY A 56 -4.97 -5.44 -2.94
CA GLY A 56 -5.40 -4.04 -2.78
C GLY A 56 -5.10 -3.42 -1.41
N VAL A 57 -4.44 -4.14 -0.49
CA VAL A 57 -4.14 -3.62 0.85
C VAL A 57 -3.23 -2.38 0.77
N ARG A 58 -3.52 -1.38 1.60
CA ARG A 58 -2.84 -0.08 1.61
C ARG A 58 -2.12 0.12 2.93
N VAL A 59 -0.82 0.42 2.84
CA VAL A 59 0.04 0.59 4.01
C VAL A 59 1.03 1.74 3.78
N HIS A 60 1.61 2.31 4.82
CA HIS A 60 2.74 3.23 4.65
C HIS A 60 3.95 2.50 4.07
N ARG A 61 4.91 3.27 3.53
CA ARG A 61 6.20 2.72 3.06
C ARG A 61 6.96 1.99 4.17
N GLN A 62 7.00 2.54 5.38
CA GLN A 62 7.60 1.88 6.55
C GLN A 62 6.82 0.62 6.95
N CYS A 63 5.48 0.71 6.94
CA CYS A 63 4.58 -0.36 7.35
C CYS A 63 4.52 -1.54 6.37
N ALA A 64 4.94 -1.37 5.12
CA ALA A 64 5.00 -2.44 4.13
C ALA A 64 5.91 -3.61 4.58
N ARG A 65 6.89 -3.33 5.44
CA ARG A 65 7.78 -4.34 6.05
C ARG A 65 7.29 -4.89 7.39
N SER A 66 6.18 -4.37 7.91
CA SER A 66 5.69 -4.76 9.24
C SER A 66 5.07 -6.15 9.22
N ALA A 67 5.40 -6.96 10.23
CA ALA A 67 4.77 -8.26 10.47
C ALA A 67 3.30 -8.16 10.91
N ALA A 68 2.82 -6.94 11.24
CA ALA A 68 1.43 -6.69 11.57
C ALA A 68 0.49 -6.82 10.36
N VAL A 69 1.01 -6.83 9.13
CA VAL A 69 0.19 -7.02 7.93
C VAL A 69 -0.06 -8.51 7.72
N PRO A 70 -1.31 -8.98 7.67
CA PRO A 70 -1.62 -10.38 7.40
C PRO A 70 -1.06 -10.82 6.04
N ARG A 71 -0.85 -12.13 5.86
CA ARG A 71 -0.38 -12.69 4.57
C ARG A 71 -1.31 -12.28 3.43
N CYS A 72 -0.74 -12.13 2.23
CA CYS A 72 -1.51 -11.72 1.07
C CYS A 72 -2.66 -12.70 0.80
N ALA A 73 -3.89 -12.18 0.67
CA ALA A 73 -5.10 -12.98 0.48
C ALA A 73 -5.06 -13.82 -0.81
N ALA A 74 -4.33 -13.38 -1.83
CA ALA A 74 -4.16 -14.15 -3.06
C ALA A 74 -3.27 -15.41 -2.92
N ARG A 75 -2.75 -15.69 -1.72
CA ARG A 75 -2.11 -16.97 -1.39
C ARG A 75 -3.00 -17.86 -0.51
N ALA A 76 -4.25 -17.46 -0.26
CA ALA A 76 -5.23 -18.23 0.50
C ALA A 76 -6.15 -19.09 -0.38
N GLU A 77 -5.97 -19.04 -1.70
CA GLU A 77 -6.62 -19.86 -2.72
C GLU A 77 -5.43 -20.17 -3.65
N PHE A 78 -4.81 -21.35 -3.69
CA PHE A 78 -5.27 -22.72 -3.87
C PHE A 78 -4.27 -23.70 -3.23
#